data_AF-A0A255XNM3-F1
#
_entry.id   AF-A0A255XNM3-F1
#
_cell.length_a   1.000
_cell.length_b   1.000
_cell.length_c   1.000
_cell.angle_alpha   90.00
_cell.angle_beta   90.00
_cell.angle_gamma   90.00
#
_symmetry.space_group_name_H-M   'P 1'
#
loop_
_entity.id
_entity.type
_entity.pdbx_description
1 polymer ?
#
loop_
_entity_poly.entity_id
_entity_poly.type
_entity_poly.pdbx_seq_one_letter_code
_entity_poly.pdbx_strand_id
1 'polypeptide(L)'
;MPQLNPGVFPMQLFWLAITFGLLLVLMAKVALPRLSRILDARSSRIDGDIAAAKAARASAEELQAAVEKQFAEVKASAAAQLKAVQDTVSAEAKQRESELVQKLSAETAAAEARIASAKAAALANVRSVATEVAQAAAAKLLNVPVSDSDAQAAVAGTQGGHA
;
A
#
# COMPACT_ATOMS: atom_id res chain seq x y z
N MET A 1 -28.25 -106.60 -2.16
CA MET A 1 -27.62 -105.33 -2.57
C MET A 1 -26.11 -105.51 -2.52
N PRO A 2 -25.45 -105.96 -3.60
CA PRO A 2 -23.99 -106.23 -3.63
C PRO A 2 -23.10 -104.99 -3.37
N GLN A 3 -23.69 -103.78 -3.31
CA GLN A 3 -23.01 -102.52 -3.00
C GLN A 3 -22.59 -102.32 -1.53
N LEU A 4 -22.94 -103.22 -0.60
CA LEU A 4 -22.52 -103.16 0.82
C LEU A 4 -21.59 -104.32 1.20
N ASN A 5 -20.64 -104.67 0.33
CA ASN A 5 -19.67 -105.72 0.61
C ASN A 5 -18.43 -105.12 1.34
N PRO A 6 -18.17 -105.44 2.63
CA PRO A 6 -17.15 -104.75 3.43
C PRO A 6 -15.71 -104.91 2.94
N GLY A 7 -15.44 -105.93 2.10
CA GLY A 7 -14.11 -106.24 1.60
C GLY A 7 -13.51 -105.21 0.63
N VAL A 8 -14.33 -104.36 -0.02
CA VAL A 8 -13.84 -103.34 -0.98
C VAL A 8 -13.61 -101.95 -0.35
N PHE A 9 -14.11 -101.72 0.87
CA PHE A 9 -13.99 -100.43 1.55
C PHE A 9 -12.53 -100.00 1.83
N PRO A 10 -11.59 -100.89 2.24
CA PRO A 10 -10.21 -100.50 2.48
C PRO A 10 -9.50 -99.96 1.23
N MET A 11 -9.72 -100.60 0.07
CA MET A 11 -9.13 -100.17 -1.20
C MET A 11 -9.71 -98.84 -1.66
N GLN A 12 -11.02 -98.63 -1.49
CA GLN A 12 -11.67 -97.37 -1.83
C GLN A 12 -11.21 -96.23 -0.91
N LEU A 13 -11.02 -96.49 0.40
CA LEU A 13 -10.45 -95.53 1.36
C LEU A 13 -9.00 -95.17 1.02
N PHE A 14 -8.19 -96.13 0.57
CA PHE A 14 -6.81 -95.87 0.15
C PHE A 14 -6.75 -94.91 -1.05
N TRP A 15 -7.54 -95.16 -2.10
CA TRP A 15 -7.59 -94.26 -3.26
C TRP A 15 -8.24 -92.92 -2.92
N LEU A 16 -9.26 -92.91 -2.06
CA LEU A 16 -9.82 -91.66 -1.54
C LEU A 16 -8.75 -90.83 -0.82
N ALA A 17 -7.94 -91.44 0.05
CA ALA A 17 -6.88 -90.75 0.76
C ALA A 17 -5.81 -90.18 -0.19
N ILE A 18 -5.40 -90.92 -1.22
CA ILE A 18 -4.43 -90.43 -2.21
C ILE A 18 -5.00 -89.28 -3.04
N THR A 19 -6.20 -89.45 -3.61
CA THR A 19 -6.83 -88.39 -4.43
C THR A 19 -7.15 -87.14 -3.61
N PHE A 20 -7.66 -87.33 -2.39
CA PHE A 20 -7.93 -86.23 -1.46
C PHE A 20 -6.64 -85.53 -1.02
N GLY A 21 -5.59 -86.30 -0.71
CA GLY A 21 -4.27 -85.75 -0.37
C GLY A 21 -3.67 -84.95 -1.53
N LEU A 22 -3.74 -85.47 -2.76
CA LEU A 22 -3.30 -84.76 -3.97
C LEU A 22 -4.08 -83.45 -4.16
N LEU A 23 -5.41 -83.49 -4.01
CA LEU A 23 -6.26 -82.31 -4.09
C LEU A 23 -5.89 -81.28 -3.00
N LEU A 24 -5.64 -81.73 -1.76
CA LEU A 24 -5.24 -80.88 -0.64
C LEU A 24 -3.92 -80.17 -0.92
N VAL A 25 -2.92 -80.91 -1.42
CA VAL A 25 -1.61 -80.34 -1.79
C VAL A 25 -1.76 -79.34 -2.93
N LEU A 26 -2.58 -79.65 -3.94
CA LEU A 26 -2.84 -78.74 -5.06
C LEU A 26 -3.56 -77.47 -4.57
N MET A 27 -4.55 -77.60 -3.70
CA MET A 27 -5.25 -76.47 -3.08
C MET A 27 -4.30 -75.62 -2.24
N ALA A 28 -3.47 -76.24 -1.41
CA ALA A 28 -2.47 -75.56 -0.58
C ALA A 28 -1.41 -74.83 -1.43
N LYS A 29 -0.96 -75.43 -2.55
CA LYS A 29 0.05 -74.82 -3.42
C LYS A 29 -0.49 -73.82 -4.43
N VAL A 30 -1.78 -73.84 -4.76
CA VAL A 30 -2.35 -72.99 -5.83
C VAL A 30 -3.39 -72.01 -5.31
N ALA A 31 -4.38 -72.46 -4.54
CA ALA A 31 -5.48 -71.61 -4.13
C ALA A 31 -5.06 -70.64 -3.00
N LEU A 32 -4.37 -71.14 -1.96
CA LEU A 32 -3.86 -70.32 -0.86
C LEU A 32 -2.95 -69.17 -1.34
N PRO A 33 -1.91 -69.41 -2.16
CA PRO A 33 -1.05 -68.32 -2.60
C PRO A 33 -1.76 -67.34 -3.54
N ARG A 34 -2.73 -67.79 -4.34
CA ARG A 34 -3.56 -66.87 -5.15
C ARG A 34 -4.39 -65.94 -4.27
N LEU A 35 -4.99 -66.47 -3.20
CA LEU A 35 -5.77 -65.67 -2.26
C LEU A 35 -4.90 -64.69 -1.48
N SER A 36 -3.73 -65.13 -1.01
CA SER A 36 -2.75 -64.26 -0.34
C SER A 36 -2.35 -63.09 -1.24
N ARG A 37 -1.98 -63.36 -2.50
CA ARG A 37 -1.59 -62.30 -3.45
C ARG A 37 -2.67 -61.23 -3.64
N ILE A 38 -3.95 -61.62 -3.67
CA ILE A 38 -5.05 -60.66 -3.80
C ILE A 38 -5.18 -59.81 -2.54
N LEU A 39 -5.07 -60.43 -1.36
CA LEU A 39 -5.13 -59.73 -0.09
C LEU A 39 -3.95 -58.76 0.07
N ASP A 40 -2.74 -59.22 -0.25
CA ASP A 40 -1.50 -58.42 -0.20
C ASP A 40 -1.58 -57.25 -1.19
N ALA A 41 -2.06 -57.49 -2.42
CA ALA A 41 -2.25 -56.43 -3.41
C ALA A 41 -3.25 -55.37 -2.95
N ARG A 42 -4.35 -55.78 -2.31
CA ARG A 42 -5.32 -54.84 -1.72
C ARG A 42 -4.73 -54.05 -0.56
N SER A 43 -4.04 -54.72 0.37
CA SER A 43 -3.38 -54.06 1.49
C SER A 43 -2.37 -53.04 0.99
N SER A 44 -1.49 -53.45 0.08
CA SER A 44 -0.47 -52.56 -0.51
C SER A 44 -1.10 -51.36 -1.22
N ARG A 45 -2.22 -51.55 -1.92
CA ARG A 45 -2.94 -50.44 -2.56
C ARG A 45 -3.54 -49.49 -1.52
N ILE A 46 -4.15 -50.00 -0.46
CA ILE A 46 -4.71 -49.19 0.63
C ILE A 46 -3.60 -48.40 1.33
N ASP A 47 -2.49 -49.05 1.67
CA ASP A 47 -1.35 -48.41 2.31
C ASP A 47 -0.74 -47.33 1.40
N GLY A 48 -0.66 -47.60 0.10
CA GLY A 48 -0.23 -46.64 -0.92
C GLY A 48 -1.18 -45.43 -1.02
N ASP A 49 -2.49 -45.67 -1.06
CA ASP A 49 -3.51 -44.61 -1.11
C ASP A 49 -3.46 -43.75 0.17
N ILE A 50 -3.27 -44.36 1.36
CA ILE A 50 -3.11 -43.65 2.63
C ILE A 50 -1.82 -42.83 2.66
N ALA A 51 -0.71 -43.39 2.17
CA ALA A 51 0.56 -42.67 2.10
C ALA A 51 0.48 -41.47 1.15
N ALA A 52 -0.13 -41.64 -0.02
CA ALA A 52 -0.38 -40.56 -0.97
C ALA A 52 -1.28 -39.47 -0.36
N ALA A 53 -2.36 -39.85 0.34
CA ALA A 53 -3.24 -38.90 1.02
C ALA A 53 -2.51 -38.12 2.13
N LYS A 54 -1.65 -38.79 2.92
CA LYS A 54 -0.82 -38.13 3.94
C LYS A 54 0.17 -37.16 3.31
N ALA A 55 0.84 -37.55 2.22
CA ALA A 55 1.77 -36.68 1.52
C ALA A 55 1.07 -35.45 0.91
N ALA A 56 -0.10 -35.65 0.28
CA ALA A 56 -0.92 -34.56 -0.25
C ALA A 56 -1.37 -33.60 0.86
N ARG A 57 -1.78 -34.14 2.02
CA ARG A 57 -2.14 -33.32 3.18
C ARG A 57 -0.96 -32.53 3.73
N ALA A 58 0.22 -33.16 3.88
CA ALA A 58 1.42 -32.47 4.33
C ALA A 58 1.82 -31.35 3.38
N SER A 59 1.80 -31.61 2.07
CA SER A 59 2.06 -30.60 1.04
C SER A 59 1.05 -29.44 1.09
N ALA A 60 -0.23 -29.72 1.33
CA ALA A 60 -1.25 -28.68 1.50
C ALA A 60 -1.02 -27.84 2.77
N GLU A 61 -0.67 -28.46 3.89
CA GLU A 61 -0.35 -27.78 5.15
C GLU A 61 0.89 -26.88 4.99
N GLU A 62 1.93 -27.36 4.28
CA GLU A 62 3.12 -26.55 3.94
C GLU A 62 2.78 -25.36 3.03
N LEU A 63 1.98 -25.58 1.98
CA LEU A 63 1.52 -24.51 1.10
C LEU A 63 0.69 -23.48 1.87
N GLN A 64 -0.20 -23.92 2.75
CA GLN A 64 -1.01 -23.04 3.57
C GLN A 64 -0.13 -22.17 4.48
N ALA A 65 0.86 -22.76 5.16
CA ALA A 65 1.80 -22.03 5.99
C ALA A 65 2.65 -21.03 5.18
N ALA A 66 3.09 -21.41 3.98
CA ALA A 66 3.83 -20.54 3.08
C ALA A 66 2.98 -19.34 2.62
N VAL A 67 1.73 -19.59 2.23
CA VAL A 67 0.77 -18.55 1.81
C VAL A 67 0.48 -17.59 2.97
N GLU A 68 0.23 -18.11 4.17
CA GLU A 68 -0.02 -17.26 5.34
C GLU A 68 1.17 -16.37 5.68
N LYS A 69 2.40 -16.92 5.62
CA LYS A 69 3.63 -16.14 5.77
C LYS A 69 3.78 -15.06 4.69
N GLN A 70 3.53 -15.40 3.43
CA GLN A 70 3.59 -14.44 2.32
C GLN A 70 2.54 -13.32 2.49
N PHE A 71 1.31 -13.66 2.90
CA PHE A 71 0.29 -12.64 3.18
C PHE A 71 0.67 -11.72 4.32
N ALA A 72 1.27 -12.25 5.40
CA ALA A 72 1.76 -11.43 6.51
C ALA A 72 2.88 -10.49 6.06
N GLU A 73 3.84 -10.98 5.27
CA GLU A 73 4.95 -10.18 4.74
C GLU A 73 4.47 -9.10 3.77
N VAL A 74 3.55 -9.44 2.85
CA VAL A 74 2.94 -8.47 1.92
C VAL A 74 2.18 -7.38 2.68
N LYS A 75 1.38 -7.75 3.70
CA LYS A 75 0.68 -6.75 4.53
C LYS A 75 1.65 -5.83 5.27
N ALA A 76 2.71 -6.38 5.84
CA ALA A 76 3.73 -5.61 6.55
C ALA A 76 4.46 -4.65 5.59
N SER A 77 4.86 -5.14 4.41
CA SER A 77 5.53 -4.34 3.38
C SER A 77 4.62 -3.23 2.85
N ALA A 78 3.34 -3.53 2.57
CA ALA A 78 2.38 -2.52 2.14
C ALA A 78 2.16 -1.43 3.20
N ALA A 79 2.03 -1.81 4.48
CA ALA A 79 1.91 -0.85 5.58
C ALA A 79 3.17 0.03 5.71
N ALA A 80 4.36 -0.57 5.59
CA ALA A 80 5.62 0.16 5.63
C ALA A 80 5.76 1.14 4.45
N GLN A 81 5.40 0.72 3.23
CA GLN A 81 5.39 1.59 2.05
C GLN A 81 4.40 2.73 2.19
N LEU A 82 3.18 2.45 2.66
CA LEU A 82 2.17 3.49 2.87
C LEU A 82 2.65 4.54 3.88
N LYS A 83 3.25 4.09 4.98
CA LYS A 83 3.86 4.99 5.98
C LYS A 83 5.00 5.82 5.37
N ALA A 84 5.91 5.19 4.63
CA ALA A 84 7.00 5.90 3.97
C ALA A 84 6.49 6.95 2.99
N VAL A 85 5.47 6.64 2.19
CA VAL A 85 4.83 7.60 1.28
C VAL A 85 4.19 8.75 2.06
N GLN A 86 3.47 8.45 3.14
CA GLN A 86 2.83 9.47 3.97
C GLN A 86 3.86 10.41 4.63
N ASP A 87 4.96 9.85 5.13
CA ASP A 87 6.06 10.62 5.72
C ASP A 87 6.73 11.52 4.66
N THR A 88 6.96 10.99 3.46
CA THR A 88 7.56 11.74 2.33
C THR A 88 6.64 12.86 1.86
N VAL A 89 5.35 12.58 1.67
CA VAL A 89 4.34 13.58 1.27
C VAL A 89 4.20 14.67 2.33
N SER A 90 4.20 14.30 3.62
CA SER A 90 4.15 15.27 4.73
C SER A 90 5.39 16.16 4.76
N ALA A 91 6.57 15.59 4.53
CA ALA A 91 7.82 16.36 4.43
C ALA A 91 7.81 17.33 3.23
N GLU A 92 7.41 16.85 2.05
CA GLU A 92 7.28 17.70 0.85
C GLU A 92 6.24 18.80 1.05
N ALA A 93 5.10 18.50 1.67
CA ALA A 93 4.06 19.48 1.94
C ALA A 93 4.59 20.61 2.85
N LYS A 94 5.29 20.25 3.94
CA LYS A 94 5.92 21.23 4.84
C LYS A 94 6.98 22.07 4.12
N GLN A 95 7.78 21.46 3.25
CA GLN A 95 8.78 22.18 2.48
C GLN A 95 8.11 23.18 1.53
N ARG A 96 7.11 22.74 0.75
CA ARG A 96 6.36 23.62 -0.15
C ARG A 96 5.65 24.73 0.60
N GLU A 97 5.05 24.43 1.76
CA GLU A 97 4.42 25.43 2.62
C GLU A 97 5.44 26.50 3.06
N SER A 98 6.61 26.08 3.55
CA SER A 98 7.69 27.00 3.92
C SER A 98 8.15 27.88 2.76
N GLU A 99 8.35 27.29 1.57
CA GLU A 99 8.72 28.01 0.36
C GLU A 99 7.63 29.01 -0.06
N LEU A 100 6.35 28.63 0.06
CA LEU A 100 5.22 29.49 -0.27
C LEU A 100 5.13 30.68 0.70
N VAL A 101 5.28 30.41 2.00
CA VAL A 101 5.29 31.45 3.05
C VAL A 101 6.43 32.45 2.81
N GLN A 102 7.62 31.98 2.45
CA GLN A 102 8.75 32.86 2.12
C GLN A 102 8.49 33.70 0.86
N LYS A 103 7.89 33.12 -0.17
CA LYS A 103 7.52 33.87 -1.39
C LYS A 103 6.46 34.93 -1.10
N LEU A 104 5.40 34.56 -0.38
CA LEU A 104 4.34 35.49 -0.01
C LEU A 104 4.86 36.63 0.87
N SER A 105 5.73 36.35 1.83
CA SER A 105 6.29 37.40 2.70
C SER A 105 7.17 38.37 1.91
N ALA A 106 7.99 37.86 0.99
CA ALA A 106 8.80 38.70 0.10
C ALA A 106 7.93 39.55 -0.83
N GLU A 107 6.87 38.98 -1.41
CA GLU A 107 5.95 39.70 -2.29
C GLU A 107 5.15 40.77 -1.53
N THR A 108 4.73 40.46 -0.30
CA THR A 108 4.05 41.41 0.59
C THR A 108 4.97 42.58 0.94
N ALA A 109 6.21 42.30 1.35
CA ALA A 109 7.20 43.34 1.65
C ALA A 109 7.50 44.22 0.43
N ALA A 110 7.60 43.63 -0.77
CA ALA A 110 7.78 44.38 -2.01
C ALA A 110 6.57 45.25 -2.35
N ALA A 111 5.34 44.74 -2.14
CA ALA A 111 4.11 45.50 -2.33
C ALA A 111 4.01 46.67 -1.34
N GLU A 112 4.32 46.45 -0.06
CA GLU A 112 4.38 47.49 0.97
C GLU A 112 5.38 48.59 0.62
N ALA A 113 6.58 48.23 0.16
CA ALA A 113 7.59 49.19 -0.29
C ALA A 113 7.10 50.03 -1.49
N ARG A 114 6.42 49.40 -2.46
CA ARG A 114 5.80 50.11 -3.60
C ARG A 114 4.70 51.06 -3.15
N ILE A 115 3.83 50.64 -2.23
CA ILE A 115 2.76 51.49 -1.68
C ILE A 115 3.37 52.68 -0.93
N ALA A 116 4.40 52.46 -0.12
CA ALA A 116 5.09 53.53 0.60
C ALA A 116 5.73 54.55 -0.35
N SER A 117 6.41 54.08 -1.40
CA SER A 117 6.99 54.92 -2.44
C SER A 117 5.92 55.72 -3.20
N ALA A 118 4.84 55.06 -3.63
CA ALA A 118 3.72 55.71 -4.30
C ALA A 118 3.05 56.77 -3.41
N LYS A 119 2.88 56.50 -2.12
CA LYS A 119 2.35 57.45 -1.13
C LYS A 119 3.27 58.67 -0.99
N ALA A 120 4.58 58.46 -0.89
CA ALA A 120 5.55 59.55 -0.80
C ALA A 120 5.52 60.43 -2.07
N ALA A 121 5.48 59.81 -3.26
CA ALA A 121 5.37 60.51 -4.53
C ALA A 121 4.05 61.28 -4.66
N ALA A 122 2.92 60.69 -4.26
CA ALA A 122 1.62 61.35 -4.26
C ALA A 122 1.60 62.56 -3.32
N LEU A 123 2.14 62.44 -2.10
CA LEU A 123 2.23 63.56 -1.16
C LEU A 123 3.14 64.69 -1.68
N ALA A 124 4.24 64.35 -2.36
CA ALA A 124 5.11 65.33 -3.01
C ALA A 124 4.39 66.06 -4.15
N ASN A 125 3.66 65.33 -5.01
CA ASN A 125 2.85 65.92 -6.07
C ASN A 125 1.75 66.83 -5.52
N VAL A 126 1.04 66.41 -4.46
CA VAL A 126 0.03 67.26 -3.81
C VAL A 126 0.64 68.54 -3.26
N ARG A 127 1.84 68.49 -2.66
CA ARG A 127 2.56 69.70 -2.24
C ARG A 127 2.89 70.62 -3.42
N SER A 128 3.42 70.08 -4.51
CA SER A 128 3.73 70.88 -5.72
C SER A 128 2.49 71.58 -6.25
N VAL A 129 1.40 70.84 -6.45
CA VAL A 129 0.13 71.39 -6.94
C VAL A 129 -0.45 72.42 -5.96
N ALA A 130 -0.37 72.18 -4.65
CA ALA A 130 -0.82 73.15 -3.64
C ALA A 130 0.01 74.44 -3.67
N THR A 131 1.33 74.35 -3.86
CA THR A 131 2.21 75.52 -4.03
C THR A 131 1.91 76.28 -5.31
N GLU A 132 1.74 75.60 -6.44
CA GLU A 132 1.35 76.21 -7.72
C GLU A 132 0.00 76.93 -7.62
N VAL A 133 -1.00 76.29 -7.00
CA VAL A 133 -2.33 76.89 -6.79
C VAL A 133 -2.25 78.10 -5.84
N ALA A 134 -1.47 78.01 -4.76
CA ALA A 134 -1.26 79.12 -3.83
C ALA A 134 -0.58 80.32 -4.51
N GLN A 135 0.42 80.08 -5.37
CA GLN A 135 1.07 81.12 -6.17
C GLN A 135 0.08 81.75 -7.16
N ALA A 136 -0.68 80.93 -7.89
CA ALA A 136 -1.66 81.42 -8.86
C ALA A 136 -2.75 82.25 -8.17
N ALA A 137 -3.21 81.84 -6.99
CA ALA A 137 -4.18 82.58 -6.19
C ALA A 137 -3.59 83.91 -5.67
N ALA A 138 -2.35 83.88 -5.14
CA ALA A 138 -1.67 85.08 -4.64
C ALA A 138 -1.38 86.10 -5.76
N ALA A 139 -0.94 85.64 -6.94
CA ALA A 139 -0.73 86.48 -8.11
C ALA A 139 -2.04 87.16 -8.58
N LYS A 140 -3.16 86.43 -8.57
CA LYS A 140 -4.49 86.97 -8.92
C LYS A 140 -5.03 87.99 -7.91
N LEU A 141 -4.72 87.82 -6.63
CA LEU A 141 -5.24 88.68 -5.55
C LEU A 141 -4.37 89.91 -5.27
N LEU A 142 -3.05 89.80 -5.41
CA LEU A 142 -2.09 90.85 -5.04
C LEU A 142 -1.54 91.63 -6.24
N ASN A 143 -1.73 91.15 -7.47
CA ASN A 143 -1.26 91.78 -8.72
C ASN A 143 0.25 92.12 -8.72
N VAL A 144 1.04 91.35 -7.95
CA VAL A 144 2.51 91.42 -7.85
C VAL A 144 3.05 89.98 -7.94
N PRO A 145 4.14 89.72 -8.69
CA PRO A 145 4.72 88.37 -8.77
C PRO A 145 5.30 87.95 -7.41
N VAL A 146 4.76 86.88 -6.83
CA VAL A 146 5.28 86.26 -5.60
C VAL A 146 6.39 85.27 -5.98
N SER A 147 7.51 85.33 -5.26
CA SER A 147 8.66 84.46 -5.53
C SER A 147 8.39 83.01 -5.13
N ASP A 148 9.00 82.07 -5.85
CA ASP A 148 8.84 80.62 -5.67
C ASP A 148 9.21 80.16 -4.24
N SER A 149 10.20 80.83 -3.66
CA SER A 149 10.68 80.69 -2.28
C SER A 149 9.60 80.99 -1.23
N ASP A 150 8.89 82.11 -1.37
CA ASP A 150 7.95 82.59 -0.35
C ASP A 150 6.67 81.75 -0.33
N ALA A 151 6.23 81.26 -1.49
CA ALA A 151 5.08 80.37 -1.59
C ALA A 151 5.36 78.97 -1.01
N GLN A 152 6.56 78.42 -1.23
CA GLN A 152 6.96 77.17 -0.59
C GLN A 152 7.02 77.31 0.94
N ALA A 153 7.56 78.44 1.44
CA ALA A 153 7.61 78.71 2.87
C ALA A 153 6.21 78.85 3.51
N ALA A 154 5.27 79.51 2.84
CA ALA A 154 3.90 79.67 3.32
C ALA A 154 3.12 78.33 3.38
N VAL A 155 3.28 77.48 2.36
CA VAL A 155 2.65 76.14 2.35
C VAL A 155 3.30 75.21 3.38
N ALA A 156 4.61 75.30 3.60
CA ALA A 156 5.29 74.56 4.66
C ALA A 156 4.85 75.02 6.07
N GLY A 157 4.65 76.33 6.26
CA GLY A 157 4.23 76.92 7.53
C GLY A 157 2.81 76.54 7.98
N THR A 158 1.90 76.27 7.04
CA THR A 158 0.52 75.83 7.39
C THR A 158 0.42 74.34 7.73
N GLN A 159 1.32 73.49 7.22
CA GLN A 159 1.35 72.06 7.54
C GLN A 159 1.98 71.71 8.90
N GLY A 160 2.78 72.61 9.49
CA GLY A 160 3.35 72.43 10.83
C GLY A 160 2.40 72.75 12.00
N GLY A 161 1.20 73.28 11.72
CA GLY A 161 0.22 73.70 12.74
C GLY A 161 -0.77 72.61 13.19
N HIS A 162 -0.63 71.37 12.72
CA HIS A 162 -1.42 70.22 13.15
C HIS A 162 -0.50 69.09 13.63
N ALA A 163 0.21 69.36 14.73
CA ALA A 163 0.71 68.33 15.64
C ALA A 163 -0.26 68.22 16.82
#